data_AF-A0A4Y8MWJ4-F1
#
_entry.id   AF-A0A4Y8MWJ4-F1
#
_cell.length_a   1.000
_cell.length_b   1.000
_cell.length_c   1.000
_cell.angle_alpha   90.00
_cell.angle_beta   90.00
_cell.angle_gamma   90.00
#
_symmetry.space_group_name_H-M   'P 1'
#
loop_
_entity.id
_entity.type
_entity.pdbx_description
1 polymer ?
#
loop_
_entity_poly.entity_id
_entity_poly.type
_entity_poly.pdbx_seq_one_letter_code
_entity_poly.pdbx_strand_id
1 'polypeptide(L)'
;MFRSALLTVVQLMSLNAVVGCADAETVPDGSIVLFRISGDQTIRDGRFGSLADFQQHLLPAAKKCGLTIANDARFADGTFGSKTALVIAKLSACPDFRTSIAATDPARGGAVSSGFWRIVAPDVALPDAISRAHTMTLSYESTDYVDIEFNTGTTDPGILTWGPLGATAGQAQQVQAILLLVDQRFPHLIDQSFGSEAQAVRLFSNTRKTSSLESQVAEVKASPGRSTTWQSGFAALGANRDVRDIYDTVMGDKGTSGIFEAIADFYCSYWSKGWKPTEIDYAFFFDRAVQMDVRQEKTNTAVTAVRDAEKRLNRSLTAAERRRAISANFTASAQWAEDRLARDVAYYIDGIPAASLTNNSLSALRDPSLATGPVVKDEAAHWAKRSGKRASDFGLSDDRVSPPPAGMVAARTKCIAPQ
;
A
#
# COMPACT_ATOMS: atom_id res chain seq x y z
N MET A 1 -61.74 -42.39 25.12
CA MET A 1 -61.29 -43.78 24.92
C MET A 1 -59.79 -43.75 24.63
N PHE A 2 -59.02 -44.42 25.48
CA PHE A 2 -57.59 -44.84 25.41
C PHE A 2 -56.52 -43.77 25.08
N ARG A 3 -55.67 -43.28 26.02
CA ARG A 3 -54.57 -43.88 26.84
C ARG A 3 -53.27 -44.23 26.09
N SER A 4 -52.16 -43.68 26.62
CA SER A 4 -50.76 -44.18 26.67
C SER A 4 -49.93 -44.11 25.37
N ALA A 5 -48.61 -43.86 25.37
CA ALA A 5 -47.55 -43.73 26.38
C ALA A 5 -46.44 -42.80 25.81
N LEU A 6 -45.85 -41.88 26.59
CA LEU A 6 -44.58 -42.04 27.33
C LEU A 6 -43.48 -42.83 26.58
N LEU A 7 -42.44 -42.14 26.10
CA LEU A 7 -41.06 -42.59 26.29
C LEU A 7 -40.10 -41.41 26.29
N THR A 8 -39.56 -41.16 27.47
CA THR A 8 -38.52 -40.18 27.79
C THR A 8 -37.17 -40.84 27.51
N VAL A 9 -36.35 -40.26 26.63
CA VAL A 9 -34.93 -40.63 26.51
C VAL A 9 -34.13 -39.48 27.11
N VAL A 10 -33.74 -39.65 28.38
CA VAL A 10 -32.69 -38.83 29.01
C VAL A 10 -31.36 -39.41 28.55
N GLN A 11 -30.70 -38.72 27.62
CA GLN A 11 -29.33 -39.01 27.27
C GLN A 11 -28.42 -38.18 28.20
N LEU A 12 -27.85 -38.84 29.21
CA LEU A 12 -26.71 -38.30 29.96
C LEU A 12 -25.54 -38.14 28.97
N MET A 13 -25.23 -36.92 28.56
CA MET A 13 -23.93 -36.61 27.97
C MET A 13 -22.95 -36.22 29.07
N SER A 14 -22.05 -37.15 29.35
CA SER A 14 -20.88 -36.98 30.20
C SER A 14 -19.97 -35.90 29.60
N LEU A 15 -19.77 -34.80 30.33
CA LEU A 15 -18.67 -33.86 30.07
C LEU A 15 -17.34 -34.57 30.37
N ASN A 16 -16.66 -35.07 29.34
CA ASN A 16 -15.23 -35.32 29.40
C ASN A 16 -14.52 -34.04 28.94
N ALA A 17 -14.11 -33.23 29.90
CA ALA A 17 -13.15 -32.15 29.68
C ALA A 17 -11.79 -32.78 29.39
N VAL A 18 -11.51 -33.03 28.11
CA VAL A 18 -10.13 -33.24 27.64
C VAL A 18 -9.51 -31.86 27.60
N VAL A 19 -8.71 -31.54 28.63
CA VAL A 19 -7.73 -30.46 28.57
C VAL A 19 -6.68 -30.90 27.58
N GLY A 20 -6.93 -30.65 26.30
CA GLY A 20 -5.91 -30.73 25.27
C GLY A 20 -4.96 -29.57 25.49
N CYS A 21 -3.72 -29.85 25.90
CA CYS A 21 -2.63 -28.96 25.58
C CYS A 21 -2.69 -28.70 24.08
N ALA A 22 -2.87 -27.44 23.68
CA ALA A 22 -2.74 -27.06 22.29
C ALA A 22 -1.31 -27.42 21.87
N ASP A 23 -1.17 -28.48 21.08
CA ASP A 23 0.04 -28.75 20.35
C ASP A 23 0.33 -27.50 19.53
N ALA A 24 1.49 -26.89 19.79
CA ALA A 24 1.97 -25.74 19.04
C ALA A 24 2.05 -26.17 17.57
N GLU A 25 1.11 -25.69 16.77
CA GLU A 25 1.03 -25.96 15.35
C GLU A 25 2.34 -25.49 14.71
N THR A 26 3.20 -26.44 14.34
CA THR A 26 4.48 -26.15 13.71
C THR A 26 4.21 -25.37 12.43
N VAL A 27 4.68 -24.12 12.38
CA VAL A 27 4.59 -23.25 11.21
C VAL A 27 5.09 -24.02 9.98
N PRO A 28 4.34 -24.06 8.86
CA PRO A 28 4.74 -24.80 7.66
C PRO A 28 6.15 -24.41 7.17
N ASP A 29 6.92 -25.39 6.68
CA ASP A 29 8.12 -25.14 5.87
C ASP A 29 7.74 -24.26 4.68
N GLY A 30 8.11 -22.96 4.72
CA GLY A 30 7.68 -21.99 3.71
C GLY A 30 7.40 -20.57 4.22
N SER A 31 7.99 -20.16 5.34
CA SER A 31 7.86 -18.78 5.84
C SER A 31 8.44 -17.78 4.84
N ILE A 32 7.58 -16.92 4.29
CA ILE A 32 8.01 -15.83 3.43
C ILE A 32 8.39 -14.59 4.24
N VAL A 33 9.27 -13.76 3.69
CA VAL A 33 9.46 -12.39 4.16
C VAL A 33 8.20 -11.59 3.84
N LEU A 34 7.66 -10.91 4.84
CA LEU A 34 6.61 -9.90 4.67
C LEU A 34 7.23 -8.51 4.60
N PHE A 35 8.16 -8.22 5.52
CA PHE A 35 8.91 -6.96 5.54
C PHE A 35 10.34 -7.18 6.02
N ARG A 36 11.30 -6.53 5.36
CA ARG A 36 12.72 -6.51 5.71
C ARG A 36 13.25 -5.11 5.48
N ILE A 37 14.17 -4.66 6.32
CA ILE A 37 14.92 -3.43 6.09
C ILE A 37 16.34 -3.77 5.62
N SER A 38 16.88 -2.90 4.78
CA SER A 38 18.27 -2.92 4.34
C SER A 38 18.99 -1.67 4.87
N GLY A 39 20.06 -1.85 5.65
CA GLY A 39 20.80 -0.73 6.24
C GLY A 39 19.98 0.05 7.27
N ASP A 40 19.91 1.37 7.11
CA ASP A 40 19.22 2.33 7.98
C ASP A 40 17.80 2.70 7.49
N GLN A 41 17.32 2.03 6.45
CA GLN A 41 16.00 2.27 5.88
C GLN A 41 14.87 1.94 6.83
N THR A 42 13.73 2.57 6.59
CA THR A 42 12.46 2.29 7.24
C THR A 42 11.38 1.94 6.23
N ILE A 43 10.46 1.08 6.66
CA ILE A 43 9.18 0.80 6.02
C ILE A 43 8.10 1.46 6.86
N ARG A 44 7.18 2.18 6.24
CA ARG A 44 6.07 2.88 6.90
C ARG A 44 4.75 2.36 6.35
N ASP A 45 3.94 1.77 7.23
CA ASP A 45 2.57 1.31 6.96
C ASP A 45 1.51 2.22 7.59
N GLY A 46 1.95 3.24 8.34
CA GLY A 46 1.06 4.12 9.08
C GLY A 46 0.52 3.49 10.37
N ARG A 47 0.00 4.32 11.25
CA ARG A 47 -0.42 3.90 12.61
C ARG A 47 -1.68 3.04 12.62
N PHE A 48 -2.37 2.94 11.49
CA PHE A 48 -3.57 2.11 11.29
C PHE A 48 -3.31 0.94 10.34
N GLY A 49 -2.05 0.74 9.93
CA GLY A 49 -1.65 -0.36 9.07
C GLY A 49 -1.38 -1.65 9.84
N SER A 50 -1.27 -2.73 9.08
CA SER A 50 -0.97 -4.08 9.58
C SER A 50 0.32 -4.15 10.40
N LEU A 51 1.35 -3.35 10.06
CA LEU A 51 2.59 -3.30 10.86
C LEU A 51 2.35 -2.71 12.25
N ALA A 52 1.46 -1.74 12.40
CA ALA A 52 1.11 -1.19 13.70
C ALA A 52 0.40 -2.26 14.55
N ASP A 53 -0.56 -2.99 13.97
CA ASP A 53 -1.25 -4.09 14.64
C ASP A 53 -0.27 -5.21 15.06
N PHE A 54 0.66 -5.58 14.18
CA PHE A 54 1.71 -6.54 14.52
C PHE A 54 2.61 -6.03 15.66
N GLN A 55 3.00 -4.75 15.65
CA GLN A 55 3.81 -4.15 16.71
C GLN A 55 3.09 -4.11 18.07
N GLN A 56 1.76 -3.92 18.08
CA GLN A 56 0.96 -3.99 19.31
C GLN A 56 1.05 -5.37 19.97
N HIS A 57 1.13 -6.44 19.17
CA HIS A 57 1.30 -7.82 19.65
C HIS A 57 2.76 -8.17 19.95
N LEU A 58 3.71 -7.56 19.23
CA LEU A 58 5.13 -7.72 19.45
C LEU A 58 5.56 -7.19 20.83
N LEU A 59 4.93 -6.13 21.32
CA LEU A 59 5.21 -5.53 22.64
C LEU A 59 5.02 -6.49 23.83
N PRO A 60 3.82 -7.07 24.06
CA PRO A 60 3.61 -8.02 25.15
C PRO A 60 4.46 -9.29 24.97
N ALA A 61 4.67 -9.76 23.73
CA ALA A 61 5.55 -10.89 23.45
C ALA A 61 7.01 -10.61 23.85
N ALA A 62 7.52 -9.42 23.52
CA ALA A 62 8.84 -8.96 23.94
C ALA A 62 8.96 -8.85 25.46
N LYS A 63 7.93 -8.30 26.13
CA LYS A 63 7.86 -8.22 27.60
C LYS A 63 7.89 -9.61 28.25
N LYS A 64 7.18 -10.60 27.71
CA LYS A 64 7.20 -11.99 28.20
C LYS A 64 8.60 -12.61 28.12
N CYS A 65 9.40 -12.22 27.12
CA CYS A 65 10.80 -12.62 27.01
C CYS A 65 11.78 -11.73 27.83
N GLY A 66 11.28 -10.79 28.64
CA GLY A 66 12.13 -9.90 29.43
C GLY A 66 12.91 -8.87 28.59
N LEU A 67 12.44 -8.57 27.38
CA LEU A 67 13.01 -7.52 26.54
C LEU A 67 12.41 -6.17 26.91
N THR A 68 13.27 -5.18 27.17
CA THR A 68 12.86 -3.79 27.39
C THR A 68 12.85 -3.02 26.07
N ILE A 69 11.71 -2.41 25.76
CA ILE A 69 11.53 -1.54 24.59
C ILE A 69 11.44 -0.10 25.07
N ALA A 70 12.34 0.75 24.60
CA ALA A 70 12.30 2.18 24.93
C ALA A 70 11.07 2.85 24.30
N ASN A 71 10.37 3.68 25.07
CA ASN A 71 9.14 4.37 24.64
C ASN A 71 8.07 3.40 24.12
N ASP A 72 7.74 2.36 24.89
CA ASP A 72 6.77 1.32 24.51
C ASP A 72 5.41 1.90 24.06
N ALA A 73 4.95 2.98 24.68
CA ALA A 73 3.72 3.69 24.31
C ALA A 73 3.71 4.25 22.87
N ARG A 74 4.86 4.40 22.22
CA ARG A 74 5.00 4.88 20.83
C ARG A 74 5.62 3.83 19.90
N PHE A 75 5.79 2.60 20.35
CA PHE A 75 6.46 1.57 19.56
C PHE A 75 5.59 1.04 18.41
N ALA A 76 4.28 0.97 18.62
CA ALA A 76 3.31 0.54 17.60
C ALA A 76 2.83 1.71 16.75
N ASP A 77 3.75 2.32 16.01
CA ASP A 77 3.49 3.47 15.14
C ASP A 77 3.36 3.09 13.64
N GLY A 78 3.47 1.80 13.32
CA GLY A 78 3.47 1.29 11.96
C GLY A 78 4.77 1.54 11.18
N THR A 79 5.84 1.98 11.86
CA THR A 79 7.16 2.16 11.26
C THR A 79 8.06 0.98 11.61
N PHE A 80 8.43 0.20 10.61
CA PHE A 80 9.40 -0.86 10.72
C PHE A 80 10.80 -0.35 10.37
N GLY A 81 11.67 -0.29 11.38
CA GLY A 81 13.07 0.13 11.28
C GLY A 81 13.99 -0.70 12.16
N SER A 82 15.25 -0.28 12.29
CA SER A 82 16.31 -1.04 12.98
C SER A 82 15.96 -1.43 14.42
N LYS A 83 15.23 -0.58 15.14
CA LYS A 83 14.76 -0.88 16.50
C LYS A 83 13.79 -2.05 16.52
N THR A 84 12.78 -2.03 15.65
CA THR A 84 11.79 -3.11 15.53
C THR A 84 12.45 -4.40 15.04
N ALA A 85 13.35 -4.31 14.06
CA ALA A 85 14.11 -5.46 13.57
C ALA A 85 14.96 -6.12 14.68
N LEU A 86 15.61 -5.32 15.54
CA LEU A 86 16.36 -5.82 16.69
C LEU A 86 15.46 -6.52 17.71
N VAL A 87 14.26 -5.98 17.98
CA VAL A 87 13.28 -6.61 18.86
C VAL A 87 12.85 -7.96 18.29
N ILE A 88 12.54 -8.04 17.00
CA ILE A 88 12.17 -9.29 16.32
C ILE A 88 13.30 -10.31 16.43
N ALA A 89 14.54 -9.93 16.11
CA ALA A 89 15.69 -10.83 16.17
C ALA A 89 15.89 -11.38 17.59
N LYS A 90 15.84 -10.52 18.61
CA LYS A 90 15.95 -10.94 20.02
C LYS A 90 14.79 -11.84 20.43
N LEU A 91 13.56 -11.47 20.08
CA LEU A 91 12.37 -12.24 20.43
C LEU A 91 12.39 -13.63 19.79
N SER A 92 12.82 -13.73 18.53
CA SER A 92 12.96 -14.99 17.79
C SER A 92 13.98 -15.97 18.41
N ALA A 93 14.91 -15.45 19.23
CA ALA A 93 15.92 -16.24 19.93
C ALA A 93 15.50 -16.68 21.33
N CYS A 94 14.40 -16.12 21.86
CA CYS A 94 13.83 -16.48 23.16
C CYS A 94 13.38 -17.95 23.19
N PRO A 95 13.53 -18.68 24.31
CA PRO A 95 13.18 -20.11 24.38
C PRO A 95 11.79 -20.43 23.82
N ASP A 96 10.75 -19.71 24.25
CA ASP A 96 9.35 -19.90 23.82
C ASP A 96 9.11 -19.71 22.30
N PHE A 97 9.93 -18.89 21.64
CA PHE A 97 9.79 -18.58 20.21
C PHE A 97 10.77 -19.37 19.36
N ARG A 98 11.97 -19.63 19.88
CA ARG A 98 13.06 -20.29 19.17
C ARG A 98 12.68 -21.69 18.70
N THR A 99 11.89 -22.42 19.49
CA THR A 99 11.38 -23.75 19.13
C THR A 99 10.13 -23.69 18.26
N SER A 100 9.45 -22.55 18.23
CA SER A 100 8.15 -22.37 17.56
C SER A 100 8.31 -21.88 16.11
N ILE A 101 9.46 -21.32 15.73
CA ILE A 101 9.80 -20.97 14.34
C ILE A 101 10.92 -21.84 13.77
N ALA A 102 10.87 -22.07 12.45
CA ALA A 102 11.90 -22.79 11.72
C ALA A 102 13.31 -22.17 11.91
N ALA A 103 14.34 -23.01 11.84
CA ALA A 103 15.74 -22.57 11.99
C ALA A 103 16.18 -21.59 10.88
N THR A 104 15.53 -21.66 9.73
CA THR A 104 15.79 -20.82 8.55
C THR A 104 14.86 -19.61 8.45
N ASP A 105 13.97 -19.39 9.43
CA ASP A 105 12.98 -18.33 9.37
C ASP A 105 13.65 -16.93 9.32
N PRO A 106 13.24 -16.04 8.38
CA PRO A 106 13.80 -14.69 8.26
C PRO A 106 13.74 -13.83 9.53
N ALA A 107 12.82 -14.10 10.46
CA ALA A 107 12.70 -13.38 11.72
C ALA A 107 13.93 -13.54 12.62
N ARG A 108 14.70 -14.62 12.45
CA ARG A 108 15.99 -14.78 13.13
C ARG A 108 16.99 -13.69 12.76
N GLY A 109 16.86 -13.11 11.57
CA GLY A 109 17.62 -11.95 11.11
C GLY A 109 16.91 -10.61 11.35
N GLY A 110 15.79 -10.58 12.07
CA GLY A 110 15.04 -9.37 12.36
C GLY A 110 14.00 -8.96 11.31
N ALA A 111 13.74 -9.79 10.29
CA ALA A 111 12.67 -9.53 9.32
C ALA A 111 11.29 -9.87 9.91
N VAL A 112 10.24 -9.19 9.45
CA VAL A 112 8.87 -9.66 9.67
C VAL A 112 8.61 -10.79 8.68
N SER A 113 8.39 -12.00 9.17
CA SER A 113 8.10 -13.18 8.35
C SER A 113 6.70 -13.69 8.62
N SER A 114 6.10 -14.37 7.64
CA SER A 114 4.76 -14.98 7.80
C SER A 114 4.71 -16.01 8.94
N GLY A 115 5.79 -16.76 9.15
CA GLY A 115 5.89 -17.73 10.24
C GLY A 115 5.92 -17.06 11.61
N PHE A 116 6.77 -16.05 11.77
CA PHE A 116 6.86 -15.29 13.02
C PHE A 116 5.59 -14.49 13.30
N TRP A 117 4.96 -13.94 12.26
CA TRP A 117 3.68 -13.24 12.37
C TRP A 117 2.59 -14.11 12.99
N ARG A 118 2.41 -15.34 12.51
CA ARG A 118 1.39 -16.28 13.03
C ARG A 118 1.56 -16.62 14.50
N ILE A 119 2.78 -16.50 15.04
CA ILE A 119 3.06 -16.80 16.45
C ILE A 119 2.86 -15.55 17.31
N VAL A 120 3.31 -14.40 16.84
CA VAL A 120 3.24 -13.15 17.61
C VAL A 120 1.84 -12.55 17.57
N ALA A 121 1.18 -12.58 16.41
CA ALA A 121 -0.12 -11.97 16.16
C ALA A 121 -1.06 -12.97 15.44
N PRO A 122 -1.43 -14.09 16.09
CA PRO A 122 -2.21 -15.18 15.46
C PRO A 122 -3.61 -14.76 14.99
N ASP A 123 -4.17 -13.73 15.62
CA ASP A 123 -5.49 -13.16 15.38
C ASP A 123 -5.49 -11.98 14.39
N VAL A 124 -4.30 -11.53 13.99
CA VAL A 124 -4.14 -10.50 12.95
C VAL A 124 -3.88 -11.17 11.61
N ALA A 125 -4.72 -10.84 10.63
CA ALA A 125 -4.56 -11.37 9.27
C ALA A 125 -3.16 -11.05 8.71
N LEU A 126 -2.57 -12.03 8.02
CA LEU A 126 -1.31 -11.83 7.31
C LEU A 126 -1.51 -10.79 6.19
N PRO A 127 -0.61 -9.80 6.03
CA PRO A 127 -0.65 -8.87 4.92
C PRO A 127 -0.51 -9.60 3.59
N ASP A 128 -1.50 -9.47 2.72
CA ASP A 128 -1.46 -10.05 1.38
C ASP A 128 -0.55 -9.21 0.44
N ALA A 129 -0.46 -9.59 -0.83
CA ALA A 129 0.35 -8.86 -1.80
C ALA A 129 -0.16 -7.43 -2.06
N ILE A 130 -1.48 -7.21 -1.99
CA ILE A 130 -2.11 -5.91 -2.23
C ILE A 130 -1.81 -4.98 -1.06
N SER A 131 -2.01 -5.43 0.18
CA SER A 131 -1.66 -4.66 1.37
C SER A 131 -0.18 -4.28 1.37
N ARG A 132 0.73 -5.21 1.03
CA ARG A 132 2.17 -4.93 0.97
C ARG A 132 2.55 -3.96 -0.14
N ALA A 133 1.85 -3.98 -1.27
CA ALA A 133 2.00 -2.97 -2.33
C ALA A 133 1.56 -1.58 -1.87
N HIS A 134 0.48 -1.50 -1.09
CA HIS A 134 0.02 -0.24 -0.49
C HIS A 134 1.06 0.27 0.52
N THR A 135 1.57 -0.59 1.41
CA THR A 135 2.66 -0.25 2.35
C THR A 135 3.91 0.28 1.62
N MET A 136 4.26 -0.33 0.48
CA MET A 136 5.39 0.12 -0.35
C MET A 136 5.16 1.54 -0.89
N THR A 137 3.97 1.81 -1.40
CA THR A 137 3.61 3.15 -1.90
C THR A 137 3.60 4.17 -0.77
N LEU A 138 3.00 3.83 0.37
CA LEU A 138 2.91 4.68 1.55
C LEU A 138 4.29 5.03 2.13
N SER A 139 5.24 4.09 2.04
CA SER A 139 6.63 4.30 2.43
C SER A 139 7.36 5.35 1.59
N TYR A 140 6.77 5.77 0.45
CA TYR A 140 7.22 6.95 -0.31
C TYR A 140 6.42 8.21 0.04
N GLU A 141 5.10 8.12 0.16
CA GLU A 141 4.24 9.30 0.37
C GLU A 141 4.39 9.95 1.76
N SER A 142 4.72 9.15 2.78
CA SER A 142 4.88 9.64 4.16
C SER A 142 3.65 10.38 4.75
N THR A 143 2.45 10.14 4.20
CA THR A 143 1.17 10.58 4.76
C THR A 143 0.43 9.40 5.41
N ASP A 144 -0.58 9.67 6.23
CA ASP A 144 -1.44 8.69 6.89
C ASP A 144 -2.87 9.29 6.95
N TYR A 145 -3.88 8.54 7.41
CA TYR A 145 -5.28 9.01 7.44
C TYR A 145 -5.49 10.30 8.24
N VAL A 146 -4.54 10.67 9.10
CA VAL A 146 -4.60 11.87 9.94
C VAL A 146 -3.87 13.07 9.34
N ASP A 147 -3.21 12.89 8.19
CA ASP A 147 -2.35 13.89 7.59
C ASP A 147 -3.08 14.62 6.44
N ILE A 148 -3.06 15.95 6.49
CA ILE A 148 -3.49 16.81 5.37
C ILE A 148 -2.40 17.77 4.95
N GLU A 149 -2.42 18.15 3.69
CA GLU A 149 -1.57 19.19 3.12
C GLU A 149 -2.39 20.27 2.43
N PHE A 150 -2.07 21.54 2.70
CA PHE A 150 -2.67 22.68 2.03
C PHE A 150 -1.83 23.12 0.84
N ASN A 151 -2.23 22.67 -0.35
CA ASN A 151 -1.44 22.78 -1.57
C ASN A 151 -1.69 24.07 -2.36
N THR A 152 -2.62 24.92 -1.94
CA THR A 152 -2.82 26.25 -2.56
C THR A 152 -1.53 27.07 -2.56
N GLY A 153 -1.08 27.49 -3.75
CA GLY A 153 0.14 28.27 -3.94
C GLY A 153 1.44 27.44 -4.04
N THR A 154 1.35 26.11 -4.13
CA THR A 154 2.48 25.23 -4.46
C THR A 154 2.44 24.85 -5.94
N THR A 155 3.42 24.05 -6.39
CA THR A 155 3.42 23.45 -7.73
C THR A 155 2.57 22.18 -7.82
N ASP A 156 1.99 21.73 -6.70
CA ASP A 156 1.10 20.57 -6.67
C ASP A 156 -0.28 20.98 -7.23
N PRO A 157 -0.84 20.24 -8.21
CA PRO A 157 -2.14 20.55 -8.79
C PRO A 157 -3.32 20.31 -7.83
N GLY A 158 -3.14 19.59 -6.72
CA GLY A 158 -4.16 19.43 -5.69
C GLY A 158 -4.40 20.74 -4.92
N ILE A 159 -5.65 21.03 -4.52
CA ILE A 159 -5.95 22.20 -3.67
C ILE A 159 -5.62 21.88 -2.20
N LEU A 160 -6.03 20.68 -1.78
CA LEU A 160 -5.80 20.07 -0.48
C LEU A 160 -5.66 18.56 -0.71
N THR A 161 -4.71 17.94 -0.03
CA THR A 161 -4.48 16.50 -0.10
C THR A 161 -4.69 15.88 1.26
N TRP A 162 -5.32 14.70 1.33
CA TRP A 162 -5.63 13.98 2.57
C TRP A 162 -5.36 12.49 2.47
N GLY A 163 -4.73 11.94 3.51
CA GLY A 163 -4.68 10.50 3.75
C GLY A 163 -3.59 9.75 2.99
N PRO A 164 -3.53 8.42 3.17
CA PRO A 164 -2.42 7.58 2.70
C PRO A 164 -2.34 7.43 1.17
N LEU A 165 -3.44 7.64 0.46
CA LEU A 165 -3.51 7.53 -1.01
C LEU A 165 -3.60 8.91 -1.69
N GLY A 166 -3.36 9.99 -0.93
CA GLY A 166 -3.32 11.34 -1.47
C GLY A 166 -4.65 11.80 -2.07
N ALA A 167 -5.77 11.56 -1.39
CA ALA A 167 -7.08 12.03 -1.86
C ALA A 167 -7.05 13.55 -2.06
N THR A 168 -7.39 14.03 -3.26
CA THR A 168 -7.29 15.45 -3.62
C THR A 168 -8.63 16.15 -3.64
N ALA A 169 -8.64 17.40 -3.17
CA ALA A 169 -9.72 18.35 -3.40
C ALA A 169 -9.48 19.11 -4.71
N GLY A 170 -10.55 19.37 -5.47
CA GLY A 170 -10.49 20.10 -6.73
C GLY A 170 -11.02 19.27 -7.88
N GLN A 171 -10.21 19.00 -8.90
CA GLN A 171 -10.67 18.32 -10.12
C GLN A 171 -11.21 16.90 -9.87
N ALA A 172 -10.57 16.11 -9.00
CA ALA A 172 -10.99 14.74 -8.70
C ALA A 172 -12.11 14.66 -7.64
N GLN A 173 -12.32 15.74 -6.87
CA GLN A 173 -13.34 15.85 -5.83
C GLN A 173 -13.35 14.69 -4.79
N GLN A 174 -12.20 14.04 -4.57
CA GLN A 174 -12.11 12.84 -3.73
C GLN A 174 -12.33 13.18 -2.24
N VAL A 175 -11.67 14.25 -1.76
CA VAL A 175 -11.87 14.71 -0.37
C VAL A 175 -13.33 15.10 -0.14
N GLN A 176 -13.95 15.79 -1.11
CA GLN A 176 -15.37 16.14 -1.06
C GLN A 176 -16.25 14.90 -0.98
N ALA A 177 -16.01 13.89 -1.81
CA ALA A 177 -16.77 12.65 -1.80
C ALA A 177 -16.69 11.92 -0.45
N ILE A 178 -15.49 11.86 0.16
CA ILE A 178 -15.29 11.27 1.48
C ILE A 178 -16.07 12.05 2.54
N LEU A 179 -15.89 13.38 2.60
CA LEU A 179 -16.57 14.23 3.59
C LEU A 179 -18.10 14.20 3.45
N LEU A 180 -18.63 14.14 2.22
CA LEU A 180 -20.07 14.01 1.97
C LEU A 180 -20.61 12.69 2.52
N LEU A 181 -19.91 11.58 2.32
CA LEU A 181 -20.31 10.28 2.86
C LEU A 181 -20.20 10.22 4.39
N VAL A 182 -19.17 10.86 4.97
CA VAL A 182 -19.03 11.01 6.43
C VAL A 182 -20.19 11.82 6.99
N ASP A 183 -20.51 12.99 6.43
CA ASP A 183 -21.60 13.83 6.93
C ASP A 183 -22.97 13.18 6.74
N GLN A 184 -23.17 12.42 5.65
CA GLN A 184 -24.40 11.66 5.42
C GLN A 184 -24.63 10.55 6.45
N ARG A 185 -23.57 9.82 6.83
CA ARG A 185 -23.68 8.65 7.73
C ARG A 185 -23.50 9.02 9.20
N PHE A 186 -22.62 9.97 9.48
CA PHE A 186 -22.15 10.34 10.81
C PHE A 186 -21.97 11.87 10.94
N PRO A 187 -23.05 12.67 10.80
CA PRO A 187 -22.94 14.14 10.80
C PRO A 187 -22.31 14.71 12.08
N HIS A 188 -22.54 14.03 13.22
CA HIS A 188 -21.94 14.40 14.50
C HIS A 188 -20.41 14.36 14.50
N LEU A 189 -19.77 13.54 13.66
CA LEU A 189 -18.31 13.49 13.56
C LEU A 189 -17.75 14.77 12.91
N ILE A 190 -18.47 15.38 11.97
CA ILE A 190 -18.08 16.69 11.42
C ILE A 190 -18.17 17.77 12.50
N ASP A 191 -19.28 17.78 13.25
CA ASP A 191 -19.49 18.76 14.32
C ASP A 191 -18.43 18.65 15.42
N GLN A 192 -18.14 17.43 15.88
CA GLN A 192 -17.15 17.17 16.93
C GLN A 192 -15.71 17.46 16.46
N SER A 193 -15.38 17.12 15.21
CA SER A 193 -14.01 17.24 14.72
C SER A 193 -13.64 18.68 14.37
N PHE A 194 -14.56 19.46 13.82
CA PHE A 194 -14.28 20.81 13.32
C PHE A 194 -14.86 21.94 14.18
N GLY A 195 -15.76 21.64 15.11
CA GLY A 195 -16.36 22.64 16.00
C GLY A 195 -16.96 23.81 15.23
N SER A 196 -16.46 25.02 15.47
CA SER A 196 -16.93 26.23 14.78
C SER A 196 -16.70 26.23 13.27
N GLU A 197 -15.77 25.41 12.75
CA GLU A 197 -15.51 25.29 11.31
C GLU A 197 -16.38 24.22 10.62
N ALA A 198 -17.23 23.49 11.34
CA ALA A 198 -18.05 22.40 10.79
C ALA A 198 -18.91 22.85 9.59
N GLN A 199 -19.54 24.02 9.66
CA GLN A 199 -20.32 24.57 8.55
C GLN A 199 -19.45 24.91 7.33
N ALA A 200 -18.23 25.40 7.55
CA ALA A 200 -17.29 25.69 6.46
C ALA A 200 -16.84 24.40 5.76
N VAL A 201 -16.62 23.31 6.52
CA VAL A 201 -16.29 22.00 5.97
C VAL A 201 -17.46 21.41 5.17
N ARG A 202 -18.70 21.58 5.62
CA ARG A 202 -19.88 21.18 4.83
C ARG A 202 -20.03 22.00 3.54
N LEU A 203 -19.74 23.30 3.58
CA LEU A 203 -19.71 24.11 2.37
C LEU A 203 -18.60 23.64 1.42
N PHE A 204 -17.42 23.34 1.96
CA PHE A 204 -16.29 22.80 1.19
C PHE A 204 -16.65 21.48 0.52
N SER A 205 -17.26 20.53 1.24
CA SER A 205 -17.64 19.22 0.73
C SER A 205 -18.69 19.30 -0.39
N ASN A 206 -19.55 20.31 -0.38
CA ASN A 206 -20.56 20.54 -1.40
C ASN A 206 -20.07 21.41 -2.58
N THR A 207 -18.91 22.07 -2.46
CA THR A 207 -18.41 22.98 -3.49
C THR A 207 -17.79 22.19 -4.65
N ARG A 208 -18.34 22.38 -5.86
CA ARG A 208 -17.87 21.70 -7.09
C ARG A 208 -16.92 22.56 -7.94
N LYS A 209 -16.98 23.89 -7.80
CA LYS A 209 -16.18 24.82 -8.60
C LYS A 209 -14.76 24.89 -8.03
N THR A 210 -13.77 24.45 -8.80
CA THR A 210 -12.34 24.43 -8.42
C THR A 210 -11.86 25.79 -7.88
N SER A 211 -12.16 26.89 -8.56
CA SER A 211 -11.72 28.23 -8.11
C SER A 211 -12.30 28.62 -6.74
N SER A 212 -13.52 28.17 -6.43
CA SER A 212 -14.16 28.46 -5.13
C SER A 212 -13.54 27.62 -4.01
N LEU A 213 -13.18 26.36 -4.31
CA LEU A 213 -12.42 25.51 -3.39
C LEU A 213 -11.03 26.10 -3.13
N GLU A 214 -10.35 26.57 -4.17
CA GLU A 214 -9.03 27.22 -4.05
C GLU A 214 -9.11 28.46 -3.16
N SER A 215 -10.09 29.35 -3.38
CA SER A 215 -10.29 30.52 -2.53
C SER A 215 -10.55 30.13 -1.07
N GLN A 216 -11.45 29.17 -0.83
CA GLN A 216 -11.78 28.74 0.53
C GLN A 216 -10.57 28.13 1.26
N VAL A 217 -9.81 27.26 0.60
CA VAL A 217 -8.63 26.63 1.19
C VAL A 217 -7.51 27.65 1.40
N ALA A 218 -7.32 28.61 0.48
CA ALA A 218 -6.37 29.69 0.65
C ALA A 218 -6.70 30.58 1.87
N GLU A 219 -7.98 30.88 2.11
CA GLU A 219 -8.42 31.61 3.30
C GLU A 219 -8.18 30.85 4.61
N VAL A 220 -8.42 29.53 4.61
CA VAL A 220 -8.10 28.67 5.76
C VAL A 220 -6.59 28.65 6.01
N LYS A 221 -5.79 28.44 4.96
CA LYS A 221 -4.32 28.41 5.02
C LYS A 221 -3.74 29.73 5.52
N ALA A 222 -4.29 30.86 5.10
CA ALA A 222 -3.86 32.19 5.53
C ALA A 222 -4.20 32.51 6.99
N SER A 223 -5.08 31.75 7.63
CA SER A 223 -5.49 31.92 9.03
C SER A 223 -4.92 30.80 9.91
N PRO A 224 -3.89 31.04 10.74
CA PRO A 224 -3.26 30.00 11.56
C PRO A 224 -4.24 29.23 12.45
N GLY A 225 -5.22 29.92 13.03
CA GLY A 225 -6.26 29.30 13.87
C GLY A 225 -7.17 28.36 13.08
N ARG A 226 -7.61 28.77 11.88
CA ARG A 226 -8.46 27.94 11.03
C ARG A 226 -7.68 26.75 10.47
N SER A 227 -6.47 26.98 9.98
CA SER A 227 -5.56 25.93 9.50
C SER A 227 -5.33 24.86 10.57
N THR A 228 -5.02 25.26 11.80
CA THR A 228 -4.84 24.34 12.95
C THR A 228 -6.14 23.57 13.26
N THR A 229 -7.29 24.25 13.21
CA THR A 229 -8.61 23.63 13.44
C THR A 229 -8.90 22.58 12.37
N TRP A 230 -8.63 22.88 11.10
CA TRP A 230 -8.82 21.95 10.00
C TRP A 230 -7.87 20.77 10.09
N GLN A 231 -6.57 20.99 10.35
CA GLN A 231 -5.61 19.91 10.56
C GLN A 231 -6.04 18.98 11.70
N SER A 232 -6.46 19.55 12.83
CA SER A 232 -6.94 18.78 13.99
C SER A 232 -8.23 18.04 13.68
N GLY A 233 -9.15 18.65 12.93
CA GLY A 233 -10.42 18.03 12.56
C GLY A 233 -10.26 16.89 11.57
N PHE A 234 -9.41 17.03 10.55
CA PHE A 234 -9.06 15.93 9.66
C PHE A 234 -8.30 14.82 10.41
N ALA A 235 -7.42 15.17 11.35
CA ALA A 235 -6.77 14.18 12.20
C ALA A 235 -7.78 13.42 13.09
N ALA A 236 -8.76 14.11 13.67
CA ALA A 236 -9.82 13.50 14.48
C ALA A 236 -10.71 12.57 13.63
N LEU A 237 -11.09 13.01 12.43
CA LEU A 237 -11.79 12.18 11.45
C LEU A 237 -10.97 10.94 11.07
N GLY A 238 -9.70 11.11 10.66
CA GLY A 238 -8.81 10.02 10.27
C GLY A 238 -8.53 9.00 11.38
N ALA A 239 -8.63 9.43 12.64
CA ALA A 239 -8.52 8.54 13.79
C ALA A 239 -9.75 7.64 14.00
N ASN A 240 -10.92 8.01 13.43
CA ASN A 240 -12.13 7.21 13.51
C ASN A 240 -12.12 6.07 12.46
N ARG A 241 -12.38 4.83 12.90
CA ARG A 241 -12.36 3.63 12.04
C ARG A 241 -13.40 3.71 10.91
N ASP A 242 -14.62 4.14 11.20
CA ASP A 242 -15.69 4.21 10.20
C ASP A 242 -15.39 5.24 9.11
N VAL A 243 -14.67 6.33 9.47
CA VAL A 243 -14.20 7.31 8.49
C VAL A 243 -13.09 6.75 7.60
N ARG A 244 -12.16 5.95 8.16
CA ARG A 244 -11.16 5.24 7.35
C ARG A 244 -11.80 4.24 6.40
N ASP A 245 -12.80 3.49 6.86
CA ASP A 245 -13.56 2.57 6.00
C ASP A 245 -14.26 3.32 4.84
N ILE A 246 -14.76 4.54 5.07
CA ILE A 246 -15.29 5.42 4.02
C ILE A 246 -14.18 5.91 3.08
N TYR A 247 -13.03 6.35 3.63
CA TYR A 247 -11.87 6.75 2.83
C TYR A 247 -11.46 5.63 1.87
N ASP A 248 -11.27 4.42 2.39
CA ASP A 248 -10.87 3.25 1.61
C ASP A 248 -11.93 2.83 0.59
N THR A 249 -13.21 3.04 0.91
CA THR A 249 -14.28 2.81 -0.06
C THR A 249 -14.20 3.79 -1.23
N VAL A 250 -13.92 5.07 -0.98
CA VAL A 250 -13.84 6.10 -2.03
C VAL A 250 -12.53 6.02 -2.81
N MET A 251 -11.44 5.67 -2.14
CA MET A 251 -10.10 5.66 -2.72
C MET A 251 -9.68 4.29 -3.29
N GLY A 252 -10.22 3.20 -2.76
CA GLY A 252 -9.88 1.83 -3.12
C GLY A 252 -10.68 1.27 -4.30
N ASP A 253 -10.70 -0.06 -4.40
CA ASP A 253 -11.11 -0.84 -5.59
C ASP A 253 -12.53 -0.60 -6.12
N LYS A 254 -13.43 -0.10 -5.26
CA LYS A 254 -14.84 0.17 -5.60
C LYS A 254 -15.16 1.66 -5.65
N GLY A 255 -14.13 2.48 -5.49
CA GLY A 255 -14.22 3.92 -5.34
C GLY A 255 -14.31 4.65 -6.67
N THR A 256 -14.30 5.98 -6.59
CA THR A 256 -14.31 6.87 -7.75
C THR A 256 -12.94 7.51 -7.99
N SER A 257 -11.89 6.99 -7.35
CA SER A 257 -10.53 7.56 -7.42
C SER A 257 -9.87 7.35 -8.77
N GLY A 258 -10.30 6.36 -9.56
CA GLY A 258 -9.68 5.97 -10.82
C GLY A 258 -8.45 5.07 -10.66
N ILE A 259 -7.97 4.84 -9.42
CA ILE A 259 -6.79 4.01 -9.14
C ILE A 259 -7.03 2.58 -9.60
N PHE A 260 -8.21 2.05 -9.30
CA PHE A 260 -8.62 0.71 -9.67
C PHE A 260 -8.69 0.52 -11.19
N GLU A 261 -9.37 1.42 -11.89
CA GLU A 261 -9.51 1.38 -13.34
C GLU A 261 -8.14 1.47 -14.02
N ALA A 262 -7.23 2.26 -13.47
CA ALA A 262 -5.84 2.37 -13.92
C ALA A 262 -5.07 1.04 -13.81
N ILE A 263 -5.20 0.33 -12.68
CA ILE A 263 -4.57 -0.99 -12.51
C ILE A 263 -5.21 -2.00 -13.48
N ALA A 264 -6.53 -1.98 -13.62
CA ALA A 264 -7.24 -2.83 -14.58
C ALA A 264 -6.75 -2.57 -16.03
N ASP A 265 -6.50 -1.32 -16.40
CA ASP A 265 -5.99 -0.94 -17.73
C ASP A 265 -4.58 -1.49 -17.99
N PHE A 266 -3.72 -1.55 -16.97
CA PHE A 266 -2.43 -2.23 -17.08
C PHE A 266 -2.58 -3.74 -17.25
N TYR A 267 -3.42 -4.38 -16.43
CA TYR A 267 -3.70 -5.81 -16.53
C TYR A 267 -4.21 -6.18 -17.93
N CYS A 268 -5.14 -5.40 -18.49
CA CYS A 268 -5.66 -5.64 -19.84
C CYS A 268 -4.60 -5.50 -20.92
N SER A 269 -3.73 -4.49 -20.80
CA SER A 269 -2.61 -4.32 -21.71
C SER A 269 -1.65 -5.51 -21.64
N TYR A 270 -1.32 -5.97 -20.44
CA TYR A 270 -0.45 -7.15 -20.22
C TYR A 270 -1.05 -8.43 -20.80
N TRP A 271 -2.32 -8.69 -20.51
CA TRP A 271 -3.02 -9.87 -21.00
C TRP A 271 -3.13 -9.90 -22.52
N SER A 272 -3.30 -8.74 -23.16
CA SER A 272 -3.26 -8.63 -24.64
C SER A 272 -1.94 -9.11 -25.26
N LYS A 273 -0.86 -9.15 -24.46
CA LYS A 273 0.45 -9.66 -24.83
C LYS A 273 0.72 -11.06 -24.27
N GLY A 274 -0.24 -11.72 -23.62
CA GLY A 274 -0.03 -13.02 -22.99
C GLY A 274 0.87 -13.00 -21.76
N TRP A 275 1.08 -11.83 -21.15
CA TRP A 275 1.86 -11.71 -19.91
C TRP A 275 0.96 -11.85 -18.69
N LYS A 276 1.43 -12.55 -17.66
CA LYS A 276 0.75 -12.69 -16.37
C LYS A 276 1.43 -11.75 -15.35
N PRO A 277 0.73 -10.74 -14.82
CA PRO A 277 1.30 -9.83 -13.81
C PRO A 277 1.78 -10.57 -12.56
N THR A 278 2.95 -10.20 -12.04
CA THR A 278 3.48 -10.65 -10.75
C THR A 278 3.03 -9.77 -9.58
N GLU A 279 3.35 -10.12 -8.34
CA GLU A 279 3.13 -9.23 -7.19
C GLU A 279 3.85 -7.89 -7.35
N ILE A 280 5.06 -7.89 -7.92
CA ILE A 280 5.82 -6.65 -8.15
C ILE A 280 5.21 -5.85 -9.30
N ASP A 281 4.66 -6.51 -10.34
CA ASP A 281 3.90 -5.81 -11.38
C ASP A 281 2.66 -5.10 -10.80
N TYR A 282 1.90 -5.76 -9.93
CA TYR A 282 0.78 -5.13 -9.24
C TYR A 282 1.22 -3.88 -8.47
N ALA A 283 2.28 -3.99 -7.66
CA ALA A 283 2.77 -2.87 -6.88
C ALA A 283 3.26 -1.72 -7.76
N PHE A 284 3.93 -2.03 -8.87
CA PHE A 284 4.33 -1.05 -9.86
C PHE A 284 3.13 -0.35 -10.51
N PHE A 285 2.08 -1.08 -10.90
CA PHE A 285 0.86 -0.49 -11.47
C PHE A 285 0.11 0.36 -10.46
N PHE A 286 -0.01 -0.10 -9.23
CA PHE A 286 -0.67 0.62 -8.14
C PHE A 286 0.04 1.94 -7.86
N ASP A 287 1.36 1.92 -7.68
CA ASP A 287 2.16 3.12 -7.44
C ASP A 287 2.06 4.12 -8.61
N ARG A 288 2.02 3.62 -9.86
CA ARG A 288 1.76 4.45 -11.04
C ARG A 288 0.34 5.03 -11.04
N ALA A 289 -0.67 4.25 -10.69
CA ALA A 289 -2.06 4.70 -10.62
C ALA A 289 -2.28 5.77 -9.55
N VAL A 290 -1.57 5.69 -8.42
CA VAL A 290 -1.59 6.73 -7.36
C VAL A 290 -0.93 8.03 -7.84
N GLN A 291 0.13 7.93 -8.64
CA GLN A 291 1.00 9.07 -8.93
C GLN A 291 0.69 9.79 -10.25
N MET A 292 -0.12 9.20 -11.15
CA MET A 292 -0.43 9.81 -12.44
C MET A 292 -1.72 9.30 -13.08
N ASP A 293 -2.23 10.07 -14.04
CA ASP A 293 -3.35 9.66 -14.89
C ASP A 293 -2.93 8.49 -15.82
N VAL A 294 -3.44 7.32 -15.48
CA VAL A 294 -3.26 6.07 -16.21
C VAL A 294 -4.58 5.72 -16.90
N ARG A 295 -4.51 5.44 -18.20
CA ARG A 295 -5.67 5.07 -19.03
C ARG A 295 -5.27 3.98 -20.01
N GLN A 296 -6.24 3.18 -20.45
CA GLN A 296 -6.06 2.05 -21.37
C GLN A 296 -5.22 2.39 -22.61
N GLU A 297 -5.43 3.57 -23.21
CA GLU A 297 -4.65 4.01 -24.37
C GLU A 297 -3.16 4.16 -24.03
N LYS A 298 -2.84 4.81 -22.91
CA LYS A 298 -1.46 5.02 -22.44
C LYS A 298 -0.80 3.68 -22.07
N THR A 299 -1.52 2.79 -21.39
CA THR A 299 -0.99 1.47 -21.00
C THR A 299 -0.78 0.57 -22.23
N ASN A 300 -1.68 0.61 -23.22
CA ASN A 300 -1.51 -0.08 -24.50
C ASN A 300 -0.25 0.40 -25.24
N THR A 301 -0.05 1.72 -25.30
CA THR A 301 1.11 2.34 -25.94
C THR A 301 2.41 1.91 -25.26
N ALA A 302 2.50 1.99 -23.93
CA ALA A 302 3.70 1.57 -23.21
C ALA A 302 3.98 0.08 -23.36
N VAL A 303 2.97 -0.78 -23.24
CA VAL A 303 3.14 -2.24 -23.43
C VAL A 303 3.51 -2.59 -24.88
N THR A 304 3.08 -1.78 -25.86
CA THR A 304 3.53 -1.93 -27.25
C THR A 304 4.99 -1.54 -27.42
N ALA A 305 5.44 -0.45 -26.81
CA ALA A 305 6.86 -0.07 -26.79
C ALA A 305 7.75 -1.16 -26.15
N VAL A 306 7.26 -1.87 -25.13
CA VAL A 306 7.96 -3.05 -24.59
C VAL A 306 8.10 -4.15 -25.64
N ARG A 307 7.05 -4.46 -26.41
CA ARG A 307 7.11 -5.45 -27.50
C ARG A 307 8.04 -5.03 -28.63
N ASP A 308 8.09 -3.75 -28.95
CA ASP A 308 9.01 -3.25 -29.97
C ASP A 308 10.47 -3.28 -29.49
N ALA A 309 10.71 -3.03 -28.19
CA ALA A 309 12.01 -3.26 -27.57
C ALA A 309 12.42 -4.75 -27.65
N GLU A 310 11.53 -5.68 -27.34
CA GLU A 310 11.79 -7.13 -27.49
C GLU A 310 12.18 -7.51 -28.92
N LYS A 311 11.48 -6.98 -29.94
CA LYS A 311 11.83 -7.20 -31.35
C LYS A 311 13.22 -6.65 -31.69
N ARG A 312 13.52 -5.41 -31.27
CA ARG A 312 14.83 -4.78 -31.52
C ARG A 312 15.97 -5.54 -30.85
N LEU A 313 15.75 -6.06 -29.64
CA LEU A 313 16.72 -6.83 -28.88
C LEU A 313 16.76 -8.31 -29.28
N ASN A 314 15.84 -8.75 -30.16
CA ASN A 314 15.67 -10.12 -30.60
C ASN A 314 15.56 -11.14 -29.43
N ARG A 315 14.84 -10.78 -28.36
CA ARG A 315 14.57 -11.65 -27.21
C ARG A 315 13.35 -11.19 -26.43
N SER A 316 12.76 -12.09 -25.66
CA SER A 316 11.76 -11.70 -24.66
C SER A 316 12.42 -11.01 -23.47
N LEU A 317 11.74 -10.01 -22.92
CA LEU A 317 12.15 -9.34 -21.69
C LEU A 317 11.59 -10.08 -20.47
N THR A 318 12.35 -10.10 -19.37
CA THR A 318 11.88 -10.57 -18.06
C THR A 318 10.84 -9.60 -17.47
N ALA A 319 10.12 -9.99 -16.40
CA ALA A 319 9.14 -9.12 -15.75
C ALA A 319 9.77 -7.78 -15.31
N ALA A 320 10.94 -7.83 -14.65
CA ALA A 320 11.69 -6.65 -14.24
C ALA A 320 12.10 -5.77 -15.45
N GLU A 321 12.56 -6.38 -16.55
CA GLU A 321 12.93 -5.63 -17.76
C GLU A 321 11.72 -4.99 -18.45
N ARG A 322 10.54 -5.63 -18.41
CA ARG A 322 9.29 -5.04 -18.91
C ARG A 322 8.91 -3.82 -18.09
N ARG A 323 8.98 -3.88 -16.75
CA ARG A 323 8.74 -2.72 -15.89
C ARG A 323 9.69 -1.58 -16.21
N ARG A 324 11.00 -1.85 -16.34
CA ARG A 324 11.98 -0.84 -16.75
C ARG A 324 11.68 -0.24 -18.13
N ALA A 325 11.26 -1.05 -19.09
CA ALA A 325 10.86 -0.59 -20.43
C ALA A 325 9.57 0.24 -20.40
N ILE A 326 8.60 -0.09 -19.55
CA ILE A 326 7.43 0.78 -19.30
C ILE A 326 7.89 2.10 -18.70
N SER A 327 8.75 2.09 -17.69
CA SER A 327 9.25 3.31 -17.04
C SER A 327 9.97 4.25 -18.01
N ALA A 328 10.66 3.70 -19.00
CA ALA A 328 11.36 4.46 -20.03
C ALA A 328 10.42 5.17 -21.02
N ASN A 329 9.16 4.72 -21.13
CA ASN A 329 8.19 5.12 -22.16
C ASN A 329 6.84 5.64 -21.61
N PHE A 330 6.66 5.62 -20.30
CA PHE A 330 5.44 6.05 -19.63
C PHE A 330 5.83 7.11 -18.58
N THR A 331 5.72 8.38 -18.92
CA THR A 331 6.08 9.49 -18.02
C THR A 331 5.01 10.58 -18.10
N ALA A 332 4.59 11.11 -16.94
CA ALA A 332 3.54 12.12 -16.86
C ALA A 332 4.00 13.49 -17.41
N SER A 333 5.23 13.91 -17.13
CA SER A 333 5.83 15.12 -17.70
C SER A 333 7.36 15.06 -17.66
N ALA A 334 8.02 15.89 -18.47
CA ALA A 334 9.49 15.98 -18.48
C ALA A 334 10.08 16.45 -17.13
N GLN A 335 9.34 17.25 -16.36
CA GLN A 335 9.78 17.77 -15.06
C GLN A 335 9.91 16.66 -14.01
N TRP A 336 9.01 15.68 -14.03
CA TRP A 336 8.96 14.59 -13.04
C TRP A 336 9.66 13.31 -13.53
N ALA A 337 10.25 13.32 -14.73
CA ALA A 337 10.82 12.14 -15.35
C ALA A 337 11.92 11.48 -14.52
N GLU A 338 12.83 12.29 -13.95
CA GLU A 338 13.94 11.80 -13.13
C GLU A 338 13.46 11.20 -11.82
N ASP A 339 12.64 11.91 -11.07
CA ASP A 339 12.11 11.43 -9.79
C ASP A 339 11.28 10.15 -9.96
N ARG A 340 10.45 10.12 -11.01
CA ARG A 340 9.62 8.97 -11.33
C ARG A 340 10.47 7.75 -11.67
N LEU A 341 11.46 7.91 -12.55
CA LEU A 341 12.34 6.80 -12.90
C LEU A 341 13.12 6.31 -11.67
N ALA A 342 13.64 7.21 -10.84
CA ALA A 342 14.34 6.85 -9.61
C ALA A 342 13.46 6.03 -8.65
N ARG A 343 12.16 6.34 -8.57
CA ARG A 343 11.17 5.56 -7.83
C ARG A 343 10.91 4.20 -8.47
N ASP A 344 10.81 4.14 -9.79
CA ASP A 344 10.49 2.91 -10.52
C ASP A 344 11.57 1.82 -10.38
N VAL A 345 12.83 2.21 -10.19
CA VAL A 345 13.95 1.28 -9.98
C VAL A 345 13.65 0.29 -8.86
N ALA A 346 12.95 0.70 -7.81
CA ALA A 346 12.55 -0.17 -6.71
C ALA A 346 11.77 -1.42 -7.15
N TYR A 347 11.08 -1.33 -8.29
CA TYR A 347 10.28 -2.42 -8.84
C TYR A 347 11.06 -3.32 -9.80
N TYR A 348 12.27 -2.98 -10.25
CA TYR A 348 13.04 -3.85 -11.16
C TYR A 348 14.48 -4.12 -10.73
N ILE A 349 14.99 -3.46 -9.69
CA ILE A 349 16.34 -3.66 -9.15
C ILE A 349 16.56 -5.05 -8.53
N ASP A 350 15.48 -5.76 -8.20
CA ASP A 350 15.54 -7.14 -7.69
C ASP A 350 15.78 -8.16 -8.81
N GLY A 351 15.28 -7.88 -10.02
CA GLY A 351 15.46 -8.73 -11.21
C GLY A 351 16.55 -8.24 -12.17
N ILE A 352 17.08 -7.03 -11.99
CA ILE A 352 18.14 -6.45 -12.82
C ILE A 352 19.27 -5.95 -11.91
N PRO A 353 20.49 -6.49 -12.03
CA PRO A 353 21.63 -6.03 -11.24
C PRO A 353 21.87 -4.53 -11.43
N ALA A 354 22.20 -3.80 -10.35
CA ALA A 354 22.45 -2.36 -10.40
C ALA A 354 23.49 -1.97 -11.46
N ALA A 355 24.55 -2.76 -11.61
CA ALA A 355 25.59 -2.54 -12.62
C ALA A 355 25.08 -2.63 -14.07
N SER A 356 23.95 -3.29 -14.31
CA SER A 356 23.30 -3.41 -15.62
C SER A 356 22.35 -2.25 -15.92
N LEU A 357 22.06 -1.37 -14.95
CA LEU A 357 21.21 -0.20 -15.11
C LEU A 357 21.98 0.98 -15.70
N THR A 358 22.44 0.81 -16.94
CA THR A 358 23.26 1.81 -17.66
C THR A 358 22.43 2.71 -18.58
N ASN A 359 22.93 3.91 -18.88
CA ASN A 359 22.30 4.84 -19.83
C ASN A 359 22.10 4.22 -21.23
N ASN A 360 23.06 3.41 -21.68
CA ASN A 360 22.98 2.73 -22.98
C ASN A 360 21.85 1.70 -22.99
N SER A 361 21.75 0.89 -21.93
CA SER A 361 20.68 -0.11 -21.83
C SER A 361 19.30 0.55 -21.66
N LEU A 362 19.19 1.66 -20.92
CA LEU A 362 17.94 2.42 -20.82
C LEU A 362 17.54 3.00 -22.18
N SER A 363 18.49 3.60 -22.91
CA SER A 363 18.26 4.18 -24.24
C SER A 363 17.79 3.13 -25.25
N ALA A 364 18.29 1.89 -25.15
CA ALA A 364 17.85 0.78 -25.99
C ALA A 364 16.39 0.35 -25.74
N LEU A 365 15.83 0.67 -24.57
CA LEU A 365 14.43 0.40 -24.22
C LEU A 365 13.47 1.54 -24.60
N ARG A 366 13.98 2.75 -24.86
CA ARG A 366 13.15 3.91 -25.20
C ARG A 366 12.60 3.84 -26.63
N ASP A 367 11.39 4.34 -26.79
CA ASP A 367 10.78 4.72 -28.05
C ASP A 367 10.93 6.24 -28.22
N PRO A 368 11.66 6.72 -29.24
CA PRO A 368 11.84 8.15 -29.49
C PRO A 368 10.53 8.91 -29.70
N SER A 369 9.46 8.26 -30.15
CA SER A 369 8.15 8.89 -30.35
C SER A 369 7.37 9.12 -29.06
N LEU A 370 7.73 8.41 -27.99
CA LEU A 370 7.08 8.48 -26.66
C LEU A 370 7.95 9.18 -25.61
N ALA A 371 9.24 9.32 -25.91
CA ALA A 371 10.24 9.88 -25.01
C ALA A 371 9.93 11.33 -24.64
N THR A 372 9.49 11.57 -23.40
CA THR A 372 9.38 12.92 -22.83
C THR A 372 10.67 13.28 -22.08
N GLY A 373 11.34 14.36 -22.48
CA GLY A 373 12.51 14.88 -21.78
C GLY A 373 13.83 14.10 -22.02
N PRO A 374 14.95 14.61 -21.48
CA PRO A 374 16.27 14.00 -21.65
C PRO A 374 16.34 12.59 -21.05
N VAL A 375 17.27 11.78 -21.53
CA VAL A 375 17.57 10.48 -20.89
C VAL A 375 18.08 10.78 -19.49
N VAL A 376 17.35 10.29 -18.48
CA VAL A 376 17.84 10.28 -17.10
C VAL A 376 19.08 9.40 -17.04
N LYS A 377 20.18 9.96 -16.54
CA LYS A 377 21.43 9.25 -16.43
C LYS A 377 21.48 8.52 -15.09
N ASP A 378 22.12 7.36 -15.04
CA ASP A 378 22.53 6.72 -13.78
C ASP A 378 21.36 6.39 -12.83
N GLU A 379 20.30 5.77 -13.36
CA GLU A 379 19.05 5.49 -12.63
C GLU A 379 19.26 4.78 -11.27
N ALA A 380 20.27 3.89 -11.17
CA ALA A 380 20.62 3.22 -9.93
C ALA A 380 21.14 4.20 -8.85
N ALA A 381 21.92 5.20 -9.24
CA ALA A 381 22.41 6.22 -8.32
C ALA A 381 21.27 7.13 -7.83
N HIS A 382 20.36 7.53 -8.72
CA HIS A 382 19.17 8.31 -8.34
C HIS A 382 18.26 7.52 -7.40
N TRP A 383 18.04 6.23 -7.67
CA TRP A 383 17.30 5.33 -6.78
C TRP A 383 17.92 5.23 -5.39
N ALA A 384 19.24 4.99 -5.32
CA ALA A 384 19.96 4.87 -4.04
C ALA A 384 19.87 6.18 -3.24
N LYS A 385 19.98 7.34 -3.91
CA LYS A 385 19.81 8.66 -3.28
C LYS A 385 18.38 8.93 -2.82
N ARG A 386 17.38 8.49 -3.61
CA ARG A 386 15.96 8.75 -3.33
C ARG A 386 15.45 7.91 -2.17
N SER A 387 15.68 6.61 -2.21
CA SER A 387 15.16 5.70 -1.19
C SER A 387 16.00 4.45 -0.95
N GLY A 388 16.63 3.92 -2.00
CA GLY A 388 17.29 2.62 -1.99
C GLY A 388 16.38 1.43 -1.69
N LYS A 389 15.05 1.60 -1.68
CA LYS A 389 14.07 0.55 -1.31
C LYS A 389 13.88 -0.43 -2.46
N ARG A 390 13.59 -1.69 -2.13
CA ARG A 390 13.32 -2.76 -3.08
C ARG A 390 11.92 -3.32 -2.89
N ALA A 391 11.27 -3.80 -3.94
CA ALA A 391 9.99 -4.48 -3.79
C ALA A 391 10.10 -5.75 -2.90
N SER A 392 11.23 -6.44 -2.95
CA SER A 392 11.54 -7.58 -2.08
C SER A 392 11.67 -7.22 -0.60
N ASP A 393 11.97 -5.97 -0.25
CA ASP A 393 11.95 -5.48 1.15
C ASP A 393 10.52 -5.49 1.72
N PHE A 394 9.50 -5.41 0.86
CA PHE A 394 8.07 -5.56 1.18
C PHE A 394 7.58 -6.99 0.91
N GLY A 395 8.52 -7.93 0.77
CA GLY A 395 8.26 -9.34 0.51
C GLY A 395 7.66 -9.62 -0.88
N LEU A 396 7.52 -8.63 -1.76
CA LEU A 396 6.92 -8.82 -3.09
C LEU A 396 7.87 -9.63 -3.98
N SER A 397 7.34 -10.41 -4.92
CA SER A 397 8.13 -11.32 -5.75
C SER A 397 7.65 -11.41 -7.19
N ASP A 398 8.59 -11.62 -8.11
CA ASP A 398 8.30 -11.99 -9.50
C ASP A 398 7.92 -13.46 -9.69
N ASP A 399 8.20 -14.33 -8.70
CA ASP A 399 7.87 -15.76 -8.77
C ASP A 399 6.40 -16.02 -8.43
N ARG A 400 5.68 -15.02 -7.91
CA ARG A 400 4.28 -15.11 -7.52
C ARG A 400 3.42 -14.24 -8.43
N VAL A 401 2.44 -14.87 -9.08
CA VAL A 401 1.44 -14.19 -9.91
C VAL A 401 0.49 -13.42 -9.00
N SER A 402 0.15 -12.19 -9.39
CA SER A 402 -0.86 -11.40 -8.69
C SER A 402 -2.24 -11.63 -9.34
N PRO A 403 -3.28 -11.92 -8.54
CA PRO A 403 -4.63 -12.00 -9.07
C PRO A 403 -5.09 -10.61 -9.54
N PRO A 404 -5.99 -10.53 -10.53
CA PRO A 404 -6.57 -9.25 -10.92
C PRO A 404 -7.32 -8.60 -9.76
N PRO A 405 -7.35 -7.25 -9.70
CA PRO A 405 -8.13 -6.51 -8.72
C PRO A 405 -9.59 -6.97 -8.63
N ALA A 406 -10.15 -6.96 -7.42
CA ALA A 406 -11.52 -7.38 -7.18
C ALA A 406 -12.50 -6.45 -7.92
N GLY A 407 -13.28 -6.99 -8.86
CA GLY A 407 -14.21 -6.21 -9.69
C GLY A 407 -13.72 -5.92 -11.11
N MET A 408 -12.50 -6.36 -11.47
CA MET A 408 -11.93 -6.09 -12.80
C MET A 408 -12.84 -6.65 -13.91
N VAL A 409 -13.44 -7.82 -13.66
CA VAL A 409 -14.40 -8.47 -14.56
C VAL A 409 -15.61 -7.56 -14.86
N ALA A 410 -16.06 -6.76 -13.89
CA ALA A 410 -17.17 -5.83 -14.08
C ALA A 410 -16.72 -4.57 -14.86
N ALA A 411 -15.55 -4.02 -14.54
CA ALA A 411 -15.05 -2.78 -15.14
C ALA A 411 -14.50 -2.97 -16.57
N ARG A 412 -14.03 -4.17 -16.92
CA ARG A 412 -13.36 -4.49 -18.18
C ARG A 412 -13.81 -5.85 -18.72
N THR A 413 -15.10 -6.01 -19.00
CA THR A 413 -15.70 -7.28 -19.46
C THR A 413 -15.09 -7.91 -20.72
N LYS A 414 -14.40 -7.11 -21.56
CA LYS A 414 -13.72 -7.57 -22.78
C LYS A 414 -12.27 -8.00 -22.56
N CYS A 415 -11.79 -7.89 -21.33
CA CYS A 415 -10.42 -8.15 -20.96
C CYS A 415 -10.27 -9.59 -20.46
N ILE A 416 -9.64 -10.43 -21.26
CA ILE A 416 -9.57 -11.88 -21.04
C ILE A 416 -8.20 -12.24 -20.49
N ALA A 417 -8.16 -12.88 -19.33
CA ALA A 417 -6.92 -13.40 -18.76
C ALA A 417 -6.31 -14.48 -19.68
N PRO A 418 -4.98 -14.49 -19.88
CA PRO A 418 -4.33 -15.57 -20.60
C PRO A 418 -4.51 -16.87 -19.82
N GLN A 419 -4.85 -17.94 -20.54
CA GLN A 419 -5.02 -19.28 -19.98
C GLN A 419 -3.73 -19.76 -19.29
#